data_AF-A0A7C8ZVU1-F1
#
_entry.id   AF-A0A7C8ZVU1-F1
#
_cell.length_a   1.000
_cell.length_b   1.000
_cell.length_c   1.000
_cell.angle_alpha   90.00
_cell.angle_beta   90.00
_cell.angle_gamma   90.00
#
_symmetry.space_group_name_H-M   'P 1'
#
loop_
_entity.id
_entity.type
_entity.pdbx_description
1 polymer ?
#
loop_
_entity_poly.entity_id
_entity_poly.type
_entity_poly.pdbx_seq_one_letter_code
_entity_poly.pdbx_strand_id
1 'polypeptide(L)'
;MAFPYLEVVIGFNVLTYVFQTYLNVRQYVAHKLPTLPKSLVGVSSQEKFEKSQAYSIDKSRFEFVCGFVGIVLDSGILYFKILPWLWQKCGDLSRHAAFNTKDEIWHTLA
;
A
#
# COMPACT_ATOMS: atom_id res chain seq x y z
N MET A 1 1.76 24.93 22.23
CA MET A 1 1.74 24.57 20.80
C MET A 1 1.37 23.11 20.72
N ALA A 2 0.32 22.74 19.98
CA ALA A 2 -0.03 21.33 19.81
C ALA A 2 1.04 20.64 18.96
N PHE A 3 1.44 19.43 19.33
CA PHE A 3 2.41 18.65 18.57
C PHE A 3 1.82 18.35 17.16
N PRO A 4 2.55 18.63 16.06
CA PRO A 4 2.05 18.43 14.69
C PRO A 4 2.08 16.94 14.30
N TYR A 5 1.24 16.13 14.96
CA TYR A 5 1.23 14.67 14.81
C TYR A 5 0.94 14.22 13.37
N LEU A 6 0.06 14.93 12.66
CA LEU A 6 -0.38 14.55 11.31
C LEU A 6 0.77 14.68 10.30
N GLU A 7 1.52 15.78 10.36
CA GLU A 7 2.69 16.02 9.51
C GLU A 7 3.80 14.98 9.78
N VAL A 8 4.02 14.64 11.06
CA VAL A 8 4.99 13.61 11.45
C VAL A 8 4.60 12.24 10.90
N VAL A 9 3.32 11.87 10.98
CA VAL A 9 2.83 10.58 10.46
C VAL A 9 2.95 10.51 8.94
N ILE A 10 2.54 11.57 8.22
CA ILE A 10 2.69 11.63 6.76
C ILE A 10 4.17 11.53 6.39
N GLY A 11 5.05 12.29 7.05
CA GLY A 11 6.49 12.26 6.80
C GLY A 11 7.09 10.87 7.03
N PHE A 12 6.71 10.18 8.11
CA PHE A 12 7.15 8.82 8.38
C PHE A 12 6.66 7.81 7.33
N ASN A 13 5.42 7.96 6.88
CA ASN A 13 4.84 7.08 5.86
C ASN A 13 5.55 7.25 4.50
N VAL A 14 5.79 8.50 4.10
CA VAL A 14 6.58 8.82 2.89
C VAL A 14 8.00 8.27 2.99
N LEU A 15 8.67 8.43 4.14
CA LEU A 15 10.02 7.89 4.34
C LEU A 15 10.05 6.36 4.22
N THR A 16 9.07 5.69 4.82
CA THR A 16 8.92 4.23 4.73
C THR A 16 8.67 3.79 3.28
N TYR A 17 7.80 4.48 2.55
CA TYR A 17 7.55 4.22 1.13
C TYR A 17 8.80 4.39 0.26
N VAL A 18 9.57 5.47 0.47
CA VAL A 18 10.83 5.70 -0.25
C VAL A 18 11.83 4.57 0.03
N PHE A 19 11.96 4.16 1.30
CA PHE A 19 12.84 3.07 1.68
C PHE A 19 12.44 1.73 1.06
N GLN A 20 11.16 1.38 1.10
CA GLN A 20 10.64 0.16 0.46
C GLN A 20 10.82 0.20 -1.06
N THR A 21 10.52 1.33 -1.69
CA THR A 21 10.69 1.52 -3.14
C THR A 21 12.15 1.34 -3.53
N TYR A 22 13.09 1.89 -2.75
CA TYR A 22 14.52 1.70 -2.96
C TYR A 22 14.92 0.21 -2.90
N LEU A 23 14.44 -0.54 -1.90
CA LEU A 23 14.70 -1.98 -1.80
C LEU A 23 14.11 -2.75 -2.99
N ASN A 24 12.88 -2.44 -3.41
CA ASN A 24 12.23 -3.05 -4.56
C ASN A 24 12.99 -2.77 -5.87
N VAL A 25 13.51 -1.55 -6.05
CA VAL A 25 14.35 -1.21 -7.22
C VAL A 25 15.63 -2.05 -7.21
N ARG A 26 16.26 -2.22 -6.05
CA ARG A 26 17.45 -3.07 -5.92
C ARG A 26 17.12 -4.54 -6.25
N GLN A 27 15.98 -5.03 -5.79
CA GLN A 27 15.52 -6.39 -6.08
C GLN A 27 15.16 -6.57 -7.57
N TYR A 28 14.57 -5.56 -8.20
CA TYR A 28 14.29 -5.52 -9.63
C TYR A 28 15.57 -5.64 -10.48
N VAL A 29 16.63 -4.92 -10.09
CA VAL A 29 17.94 -5.02 -10.75
C VAL A 29 18.55 -6.42 -10.55
N ALA A 30 18.43 -6.99 -9.35
CA ALA A 30 18.91 -8.35 -9.08
C ALA A 30 18.17 -9.41 -9.92
N HIS A 31 16.84 -9.27 -10.09
CA HIS A 31 16.05 -10.18 -10.92
C HIS A 31 16.32 -10.05 -12.42
N LYS A 32 16.88 -8.93 -12.89
CA LYS A 32 17.33 -8.78 -14.29
C LYS A 32 18.61 -9.55 -14.62
N LEU A 33 19.35 -10.05 -13.63
CA LEU A 33 20.55 -10.84 -13.89
C LEU A 33 20.17 -12.16 -14.58
N PRO A 34 20.73 -12.47 -15.76
CA PRO A 34 20.40 -13.67 -16.52
C PRO A 34 21.03 -14.95 -15.93
N THR A 35 21.68 -14.86 -14.78
CA THR A 35 22.44 -15.97 -14.19
C THR A 35 21.51 -16.90 -13.42
N LEU A 36 21.30 -18.10 -13.97
CA LEU A 36 20.65 -19.19 -13.25
C LEU A 36 21.47 -19.49 -11.98
N PRO A 37 20.87 -19.49 -10.77
CA PRO A 37 21.60 -19.85 -9.56
C PRO A 37 22.17 -21.26 -9.69
N LYS A 38 23.44 -21.47 -9.32
CA LYS A 38 24.14 -22.76 -9.48
C LYS A 38 23.40 -23.95 -8.84
N SER A 39 22.52 -23.69 -7.88
CA SER A 39 21.67 -24.68 -7.20
C SER A 39 20.43 -25.11 -8.00
N LEU A 40 20.03 -24.36 -9.03
CA LEU A 40 18.83 -24.62 -9.85
C LEU A 40 19.17 -25.26 -11.21
N VAL A 41 20.46 -25.42 -11.51
CA VAL A 41 20.93 -26.12 -12.72
C VAL A 41 20.52 -27.58 -12.61
N GLY A 42 19.47 -27.98 -13.34
CA GLY A 42 18.96 -29.36 -13.39
C GLY A 42 17.59 -29.60 -12.75
N VAL A 43 17.02 -28.64 -12.00
CA VAL A 43 15.69 -28.78 -11.36
C VAL A 43 14.60 -28.03 -12.14
N SER A 44 14.96 -26.96 -12.85
CA SER A 44 14.04 -26.18 -13.69
C SER A 44 14.56 -26.08 -15.12
N SER A 45 13.68 -26.23 -16.10
CA SER A 45 13.98 -25.96 -17.50
C SER A 45 14.23 -24.47 -17.70
N GLN A 46 15.23 -24.12 -18.52
CA GLN A 46 15.60 -22.74 -18.87
C GLN A 46 14.36 -21.90 -19.28
N GLU A 47 13.42 -22.50 -20.00
CA GLU A 47 12.18 -21.84 -20.44
C GLU A 47 11.26 -21.44 -19.28
N LYS A 48 11.18 -22.25 -18.21
CA LYS A 48 10.37 -21.92 -17.02
C LYS A 48 11.02 -20.81 -16.19
N PHE A 49 12.35 -20.76 -16.18
CA PHE A 49 13.09 -19.69 -15.51
C PHE A 49 12.85 -18.35 -16.20
N GLU A 50 12.97 -18.30 -17.53
CA GLU A 50 12.73 -17.10 -18.33
C GLU A 50 11.28 -16.58 -18.18
N LYS A 51 10.28 -17.48 -18.22
CA LYS A 51 8.87 -17.11 -17.96
C LYS A 51 8.67 -16.56 -16.55
N SER A 52 9.30 -17.16 -15.54
CA SER A 52 9.20 -16.70 -14.15
C SER A 52 9.90 -15.35 -13.93
N GLN A 53 11.01 -15.11 -14.64
CA GLN A 53 11.74 -13.84 -14.62
C GLN A 53 10.95 -12.71 -15.30
N ALA A 54 10.36 -12.98 -16.46
CA ALA A 54 9.48 -12.02 -17.13
C ALA A 54 8.29 -11.65 -16.23
N TYR A 55 7.66 -12.63 -15.58
CA TYR A 55 6.58 -12.41 -14.64
C TYR A 55 7.00 -11.57 -13.41
N SER A 56 8.16 -11.84 -12.81
CA SER A 56 8.64 -11.08 -11.64
C SER A 56 8.96 -9.62 -11.99
N ILE A 57 9.45 -9.36 -13.20
CA ILE A 57 9.68 -8.02 -13.74
C ILE A 57 8.37 -7.25 -13.90
N ASP A 58 7.35 -7.88 -14.50
CA ASP A 58 6.06 -7.24 -14.71
C ASP A 58 5.32 -7.00 -13.38
N LYS A 59 5.38 -7.98 -12.47
CA LYS A 59 4.86 -7.82 -11.11
C LYS A 59 5.50 -6.63 -10.39
N SER A 60 6.82 -6.50 -10.44
CA SER A 60 7.54 -5.39 -9.80
C SER A 60 7.08 -4.03 -10.35
N ARG A 61 6.87 -3.92 -11.68
CA ARG A 61 6.35 -2.70 -12.32
C ARG A 61 4.97 -2.32 -11.83
N PHE A 62 4.07 -3.30 -11.73
CA PHE A 62 2.73 -3.09 -11.21
C PHE A 62 2.76 -2.65 -9.74
N GLU A 63 3.58 -3.30 -8.91
CA GLU A 63 3.75 -2.95 -7.50
C GLU A 63 4.27 -1.52 -7.31
N PHE A 64 5.17 -1.02 -8.17
CA PHE A 64 5.60 0.38 -8.11
C PHE A 64 4.45 1.36 -8.36
N VAL A 65 3.62 1.10 -9.37
CA VAL A 65 2.49 1.99 -9.72
C VAL A 65 1.42 1.94 -8.62
N CYS A 66 1.04 0.75 -8.18
CA CYS A 66 0.09 0.58 -7.08
C CYS A 66 0.59 1.21 -5.79
N GLY A 67 1.88 1.04 -5.45
CA GLY A 67 2.48 1.67 -4.28
C GLY A 67 2.45 3.20 -4.35
N PHE A 68 2.73 3.78 -5.52
CA PHE A 68 2.66 5.23 -5.72
C PHE A 68 1.24 5.78 -5.56
N VAL A 69 0.26 5.12 -6.19
CA VAL A 69 -1.16 5.50 -6.03
C VAL A 69 -1.60 5.34 -4.57
N GLY A 70 -1.15 4.29 -3.89
CA GLY A 70 -1.43 4.03 -2.48
C GLY A 70 -0.94 5.16 -1.57
N ILE A 71 0.35 5.53 -1.64
CA ILE A 71 0.89 6.60 -0.77
C ILE A 71 0.23 7.95 -1.02
N VAL A 72 -0.13 8.25 -2.29
CA VAL A 72 -0.85 9.47 -2.65
C VAL A 72 -2.27 9.46 -2.05
N LEU A 73 -2.98 8.35 -2.17
CA LEU A 73 -4.32 8.19 -1.59
C LEU A 73 -4.28 8.28 -0.07
N ASP A 74 -3.39 7.53 0.59
CA ASP A 74 -3.27 7.50 2.05
C ASP A 74 -2.92 8.89 2.60
N SER A 75 -1.95 9.57 1.97
CA SER A 75 -1.57 10.94 2.34
C SER A 75 -2.73 11.91 2.12
N GLY A 76 -3.48 11.77 1.03
CA GLY A 76 -4.67 12.56 0.74
C GLY A 76 -5.79 12.34 1.77
N ILE A 77 -6.10 11.09 2.11
CA ILE A 77 -7.09 10.71 3.11
C ILE A 77 -6.77 11.33 4.47
N LEU A 78 -5.50 11.30 4.88
CA LEU A 78 -5.06 11.90 6.14
C LEU A 78 -5.10 13.43 6.09
N TYR A 79 -4.57 14.03 5.01
CA TYR A 79 -4.46 15.48 4.87
C TYR A 79 -5.83 16.17 4.80
N PHE A 80 -6.76 15.62 4.02
CA PHE A 80 -8.13 16.14 3.90
C PHE A 80 -9.05 15.68 5.05
N LYS A 81 -8.53 14.90 6.01
CA LYS A 81 -9.31 14.35 7.15
C LYS A 81 -10.58 13.63 6.66
N ILE A 82 -10.45 12.86 5.58
CA ILE A 82 -11.56 12.13 4.98
C ILE A 82 -12.13 11.10 5.96
N LEU A 83 -11.28 10.51 6.81
CA LEU A 83 -11.67 9.57 7.87
C LEU A 83 -12.70 10.19 8.85
N PRO A 84 -12.42 11.33 9.54
CA PRO A 84 -13.42 12.03 10.34
C PRO A 84 -14.68 12.43 9.57
N TRP A 85 -14.53 12.85 8.31
CA TRP A 85 -15.67 13.25 7.48
C TRP A 85 -16.59 12.08 7.18
N LEU A 86 -16.03 10.93 6.80
CA LEU A 86 -16.77 9.70 6.55
C LEU A 86 -17.48 9.22 7.82
N TRP A 87 -16.79 9.29 8.96
CA TRP A 87 -17.37 8.95 10.26
C TRP A 87 -18.61 9.79 10.58
N GLN A 88 -18.57 11.10 10.32
CA GLN A 88 -19.74 11.98 10.52
C GLN A 88 -20.88 11.61 9.55
N LYS A 89 -20.57 11.21 8.31
CA LYS A 89 -21.57 10.77 7.33
C LYS A 89 -22.23 9.44 7.71
N CYS A 90 -21.48 8.45 8.18
CA CYS A 90 -22.03 7.23 8.79
C CYS A 90 -22.88 7.58 10.02
N GLY A 91 -22.42 8.58 10.78
CA GLY A 91 -23.14 9.30 11.83
C GLY A 91 -24.57 9.72 11.45
N ASP A 92 -24.67 10.47 10.37
CA ASP A 92 -25.93 11.02 9.86
C ASP A 92 -26.82 9.95 9.22
N LEU A 93 -26.22 8.95 8.55
CA LEU A 93 -26.95 7.84 7.92
C LEU A 93 -27.60 6.92 8.97
N SER A 94 -26.88 6.58 10.04
CA SER A 94 -27.41 5.79 11.16
C SER A 94 -28.55 6.51 11.89
N ARG A 95 -28.47 7.84 12.00
CA ARG A 95 -29.57 8.68 12.52
C ARG A 95 -30.83 8.63 11.65
N HIS A 96 -30.70 8.54 10.32
CA HIS A 96 -31.84 8.37 9.42
C HIS A 96 -32.46 6.96 9.50
N ALA A 97 -31.67 5.96 9.89
CA ALA A 97 -32.13 4.58 10.13
C ALA A 97 -32.74 4.35 11.53
N ALA A 98 -32.97 5.41 12.32
CA ALA A 98 -33.57 5.40 13.66
C ALA A 98 -32.78 4.65 14.76
N PHE A 99 -31.48 4.42 14.56
CA PHE A 99 -30.59 3.89 15.61
C PHE A 99 -30.09 5.02 16.52
N ASN A 100 -30.08 4.76 17.82
CA ASN A 100 -29.76 5.76 18.85
C ASN A 100 -28.27 6.14 18.80
N THR A 101 -27.95 7.43 18.85
CA THR A 101 -26.61 8.01 18.67
C THR A 101 -25.57 7.59 19.74
N LYS A 102 -25.99 6.83 20.76
CA LYS A 102 -25.14 6.31 21.83
C LYS A 102 -24.49 4.96 21.49
N ASP A 103 -24.94 4.28 20.44
CA ASP A 103 -24.43 2.96 20.07
C ASP A 103 -23.30 3.10 19.03
N GLU A 104 -22.09 3.40 19.49
CA GLU A 104 -20.89 3.51 18.64
C GLU A 104 -20.60 2.23 17.82
N ILE A 105 -21.13 1.09 18.28
CA ILE A 105 -21.06 -0.19 17.58
C ILE A 105 -21.77 -0.13 16.22
N TRP A 106 -22.97 0.49 16.16
CA TRP A 106 -23.70 0.63 14.89
C TRP A 106 -23.05 1.67 13.97
N HIS A 107 -22.40 2.70 14.52
CA HIS A 107 -21.63 3.66 13.72
C HIS A 107 -20.37 3.08 13.09
N THR A 108 -19.82 2.01 13.66
CA THR A 108 -18.65 1.32 13.10
C THR A 108 -19.04 0.32 12.00
N LEU A 109 -20.26 -0.22 12.05
CA LEU A 109 -20.77 -1.24 11.12
C LEU A 109 -21.48 -0.66 9.88
N ALA A 110 -21.98 0.58 9.97
CA ALA A 110 -22.73 1.27 8.91
C ALA A 110 -21.82 2.13 8.00
#